data_AF-A0AAW9EF11-F1
#
_entry.id   AF-A0AAW9EF11-F1
#
_cell.length_a   1.000
_cell.length_b   1.000
_cell.length_c   1.000
_cell.angle_alpha   90.00
_cell.angle_beta   90.00
_cell.angle_gamma   90.00
#
_symmetry.space_group_name_H-M   'P 1'
#
loop_
_entity.id
_entity.type
_entity.pdbx_description
1 polymer ?
#
loop_
_entity_poly.entity_id
_entity_poly.type
_entity_poly.pdbx_seq_one_letter_code
_entity_poly.pdbx_strand_id
1 'polypeptide(L)'
;IDEKTQQLVAPQGSMGFRWEGAAKWNLEPKDGKSGEEVTLQLGLLENHDDVVDVAFPYFGGIKSEYFEGVALDDVLVHRLPAKRITLAN
;
A
#
# COMPACT_ATOMS: atom_id res chain seq x y z
N ILE A 1 -8.92 1.53 -0.31
CA ILE A 1 -9.94 2.60 -0.29
C ILE A 1 -10.62 2.56 -1.63
N ASP A 2 -11.94 2.46 -1.65
CA ASP A 2 -12.70 2.69 -2.88
C ASP A 2 -12.71 4.19 -3.17
N GLU A 3 -12.22 4.58 -4.34
CA GLU A 3 -12.03 5.96 -4.77
C GLU A 3 -13.36 6.74 -4.80
N LYS A 4 -14.45 6.07 -5.17
CA LYS A 4 -15.77 6.70 -5.30
C LYS A 4 -16.39 7.03 -3.94
N THR A 5 -16.28 6.11 -2.98
CA THR A 5 -16.94 6.23 -1.67
C THR A 5 -16.00 6.70 -0.55
N GLN A 6 -14.69 6.67 -0.79
CA GLN A 6 -13.64 6.88 0.19
C GLN A 6 -13.67 5.90 1.38
N GLN A 7 -14.36 4.76 1.24
CA GLN A 7 -14.44 3.73 2.28
C GLN A 7 -13.28 2.73 2.19
N LEU A 8 -12.88 2.17 3.33
CA LEU A 8 -11.98 1.02 3.37
C LEU A 8 -12.71 -0.23 2.87
N VAL A 9 -12.06 -0.96 1.97
CA VAL A 9 -12.60 -2.19 1.37
C VAL A 9 -11.51 -3.25 1.33
N ALA A 10 -11.91 -4.52 1.44
CA ALA A 10 -11.04 -5.67 1.21
C ALA A 10 -11.40 -6.26 -0.16
N PRO A 11 -10.66 -5.93 -1.24
CA PRO A 11 -11.01 -6.42 -2.57
C PRO A 11 -10.82 -7.94 -2.69
N GLN A 12 -11.54 -8.54 -3.64
CA GLN A 12 -11.31 -9.94 -4.03
C GLN A 12 -9.85 -10.19 -4.44
N GLY A 13 -9.38 -11.43 -4.30
CA GLY A 13 -8.05 -11.86 -4.73
C GLY A 13 -6.98 -12.00 -3.65
N SER A 14 -7.22 -11.50 -2.43
CA SER A 14 -6.29 -11.72 -1.32
C SER A 14 -6.15 -13.21 -0.96
N MET A 15 -5.04 -13.59 -0.32
CA MET A 15 -4.73 -14.99 0.02
C MET A 15 -5.79 -15.65 0.92
N GLY A 16 -6.48 -14.88 1.77
CA GLY A 16 -7.56 -15.40 2.62
C GLY A 16 -8.67 -16.04 1.80
N PHE A 17 -9.11 -15.36 0.73
CA PHE A 17 -10.19 -15.82 -0.15
C PHE A 17 -9.90 -17.13 -0.88
N ARG A 18 -8.63 -17.55 -0.97
CA ARG A 18 -8.27 -18.84 -1.59
C ARG A 18 -8.81 -20.03 -0.80
N TRP A 19 -8.89 -19.93 0.52
CA TRP A 19 -9.21 -21.04 1.41
C TRP A 19 -10.62 -20.97 2.00
N GLU A 20 -11.34 -19.88 1.76
CA GLU A 20 -12.70 -19.63 2.28
C GLU A 20 -13.82 -20.32 1.47
N GLY A 21 -13.51 -20.93 0.32
CA GLY A 21 -14.47 -21.70 -0.49
C GLY A 21 -15.51 -20.88 -1.26
N ALA A 22 -15.58 -19.55 -1.06
CA ALA A 22 -16.30 -18.63 -1.93
C ALA A 22 -15.37 -18.25 -3.09
N ALA A 23 -15.82 -18.31 -4.35
CA ALA A 23 -15.04 -18.06 -5.58
C ALA A 23 -14.53 -16.61 -5.76
N LYS A 24 -13.94 -16.04 -4.71
CA LYS A 24 -13.46 -14.67 -4.53
C LYS A 24 -11.94 -14.57 -4.68
N TRP A 25 -11.26 -15.68 -4.97
CA TRP A 25 -9.84 -15.68 -5.31
C TRP A 25 -9.66 -15.46 -6.82
N ASN A 26 -9.91 -14.22 -7.23
CA ASN A 26 -9.80 -13.74 -8.61
C ASN A 26 -9.34 -12.26 -8.57
N LEU A 27 -9.19 -11.62 -9.73
CA LEU A 27 -8.77 -10.22 -9.85
C LEU A 27 -9.90 -9.29 -10.30
N GLU A 28 -11.16 -9.68 -10.11
CA GLU A 28 -12.28 -8.78 -10.36
C GLU A 28 -12.24 -7.61 -9.37
N PRO A 29 -12.48 -6.37 -9.82
CA PRO A 29 -12.44 -5.19 -8.97
C PRO A 29 -13.73 -5.10 -8.15
N LYS A 30 -13.92 -6.06 -7.25
CA LYS A 30 -15.10 -6.21 -6.40
C LYS A 30 -14.73 -6.23 -4.93
N ASP A 31 -15.60 -5.69 -4.09
CA ASP A 31 -15.51 -5.85 -2.64
C ASP A 31 -15.68 -7.34 -2.29
N GLY A 32 -14.73 -7.88 -1.52
CA GLY A 32 -14.76 -9.26 -1.07
C GLY A 32 -15.89 -9.55 -0.08
N LYS A 33 -16.45 -8.52 0.59
CA LYS A 33 -17.61 -8.67 1.48
C LYS A 33 -18.92 -8.66 0.70
N SER A 34 -19.23 -7.57 0.02
CA SER A 34 -20.53 -7.36 -0.65
C SER A 34 -20.62 -7.95 -2.06
N GLY A 35 -19.50 -8.07 -2.78
CA GLY A 35 -19.47 -8.44 -4.20
C GLY A 35 -19.73 -7.28 -5.16
N GLU A 36 -19.97 -6.07 -4.64
CA GLU A 36 -20.16 -4.85 -5.42
C GLU A 36 -18.86 -4.42 -6.12
N GLU A 37 -18.98 -3.76 -7.27
CA GLU A 37 -17.82 -3.18 -7.97
C GLU A 37 -17.20 -2.04 -7.16
N VAL A 38 -15.86 -2.00 -7.15
CA VAL A 38 -15.07 -0.95 -6.49
C VAL A 38 -14.02 -0.38 -7.44
N THR A 39 -13.60 0.86 -7.22
CA THR A 39 -12.49 1.48 -7.92
C THR A 39 -11.37 1.74 -6.92
N LEU A 40 -10.26 1.00 -7.00
CA LEU A 40 -9.22 1.07 -5.98
C LEU A 40 -8.32 2.30 -6.17
N GLN A 41 -8.28 3.18 -5.16
CA GLN A 41 -7.45 4.38 -5.19
C GLN A 41 -5.95 4.03 -5.09
N LEU A 42 -5.12 4.61 -5.97
CA LEU A 42 -3.69 4.30 -6.07
C LEU A 42 -2.81 5.02 -5.04
N GLY A 43 -3.11 6.28 -4.72
CA GLY A 43 -2.28 7.11 -3.85
C GLY A 43 -3.12 7.99 -2.93
N LEU A 44 -2.51 8.49 -1.85
CA LEU A 44 -3.20 9.28 -0.83
C LEU A 44 -2.96 10.80 -0.95
N LEU A 45 -2.22 11.27 -1.95
CA LEU A 45 -1.75 12.66 -2.03
C LEU A 45 -2.89 13.68 -1.86
N GLU A 46 -3.99 13.51 -2.56
CA GLU A 46 -5.15 14.42 -2.49
C GLU A 46 -6.09 14.14 -1.31
N ASN A 47 -5.98 12.97 -0.66
CA ASN A 47 -6.93 12.45 0.33
C ASN A 47 -6.22 11.94 1.61
N HIS A 48 -5.22 12.67 2.10
CA HIS A 48 -4.48 12.32 3.32
C HIS A 48 -5.00 13.08 4.55
N ASP A 49 -4.74 12.53 5.73
CA ASP A 49 -5.02 13.19 7.01
C ASP A 49 -3.74 13.82 7.58
N ASP A 50 -2.56 13.32 7.17
CA ASP A 50 -1.26 13.75 7.65
C ASP A 50 -0.17 13.52 6.59
N VAL A 51 0.98 14.18 6.76
CA VAL A 51 2.19 13.91 5.98
C VAL A 51 3.27 13.49 6.97
N VAL A 52 3.74 12.25 6.83
CA VAL A 52 4.68 11.64 7.79
C VAL A 52 6.02 11.36 7.13
N ASP A 53 7.08 11.41 7.94
CA ASP A 53 8.42 11.01 7.53
C ASP A 53 8.55 9.49 7.53
N VAL A 54 8.89 8.92 6.37
CA VAL A 54 9.12 7.48 6.19
C VAL A 54 10.57 7.26 5.78
N ALA A 55 11.26 6.40 6.54
CA ALA A 55 12.65 6.04 6.35
C ALA A 55 12.79 4.87 5.35
N PHE A 56 13.54 5.08 4.28
CA PHE A 56 13.88 4.06 3.28
C PHE A 56 15.37 3.69 3.42
N PRO A 57 15.71 2.39 3.52
CA PRO A 57 17.11 1.97 3.53
C PRO A 57 17.73 2.18 2.14
N TYR A 58 18.93 2.74 2.11
CA TYR A 58 19.68 3.00 0.89
C TYR A 58 21.00 2.24 0.88
N PHE A 59 21.13 1.32 -0.07
CA PHE A 59 22.32 0.47 -0.21
C PHE A 59 23.25 0.92 -1.35
N GLY A 60 22.84 1.92 -2.15
CA GLY A 60 23.59 2.35 -3.32
C GLY A 60 24.92 3.04 -2.99
N GLY A 61 25.12 3.46 -1.74
CA GLY A 61 26.39 4.01 -1.24
C GLY A 61 27.42 2.94 -0.86
N ILE A 62 27.01 1.67 -0.77
CA ILE A 62 27.90 0.57 -0.37
C ILE A 62 28.84 0.26 -1.53
N LYS A 63 30.14 0.51 -1.32
CA LYS A 63 31.19 0.15 -2.27
C LYS A 63 31.46 -1.35 -2.25
N SER A 64 31.75 -1.91 -3.42
CA SER A 64 32.23 -3.29 -3.57
C SER A 64 33.53 -3.30 -4.37
N GLU A 65 34.20 -4.45 -4.45
CA GLU A 65 35.51 -4.59 -5.13
C GLU A 65 35.48 -4.10 -6.59
N TYR A 66 34.36 -4.26 -7.28
CA TYR A 66 34.24 -3.96 -8.71
C TYR A 66 33.26 -2.84 -9.05
N PHE A 67 32.55 -2.27 -8.06
CA PHE A 67 31.53 -1.25 -8.29
C PHE A 67 31.67 -0.11 -7.30
N GLU A 68 31.73 1.11 -7.82
CA GLU A 68 31.61 2.33 -7.04
C GLU A 68 30.17 2.50 -6.54
N GLY A 69 30.05 3.00 -5.32
CA GLY A 69 28.78 3.44 -4.76
C GLY A 69 28.48 4.90 -5.13
N VAL A 70 27.20 5.25 -5.16
CA VAL A 70 26.76 6.64 -5.20
C VAL A 70 26.48 7.07 -3.77
N ALA A 71 27.26 8.02 -3.27
CA ALA A 71 27.15 8.45 -1.88
C ALA A 71 25.83 9.21 -1.63
N LEU A 72 25.03 8.68 -0.72
CA LEU A 72 23.90 9.32 -0.01
C LEU A 72 23.90 8.80 1.44
N ASP A 73 22.92 9.23 2.24
CA ASP A 73 22.72 8.68 3.58
C ASP A 73 22.22 7.22 3.50
N ASP A 74 22.63 6.37 4.47
CA ASP A 74 22.18 4.98 4.58
C ASP A 74 20.66 4.85 4.77
N VAL A 75 20.02 5.93 5.26
CA VAL A 75 18.58 6.05 5.42
C VAL A 75 18.11 7.35 4.76
N LEU A 76 17.24 7.22 3.77
CA LEU A 76 16.61 8.34 3.09
C LEU A 76 15.22 8.58 3.67
N VAL A 77 14.96 9.80 4.15
CA VAL A 77 13.66 10.16 4.71
C VAL A 77 12.82 10.85 3.63
N HIS A 78 11.62 10.32 3.40
CA HIS A 78 10.63 10.88 2.48
C HIS A 78 9.34 11.23 3.20
N ARG A 79 8.80 12.42 2.89
CA ARG A 79 7.49 12.87 3.36
C ARG A 79 6.39 12.23 2.52
N LEU A 80 5.59 11.36 3.14
CA LEU A 80 4.53 10.61 2.47
C LEU A 80 3.13 10.93 3.03
N PRO A 81 2.10 11.03 2.17
CA PRO A 81 0.72 11.19 2.62
C PRO A 81 0.22 9.94 3.34
N ALA A 82 -0.40 10.12 4.50
CA ALA A 82 -0.91 9.05 5.35
C ALA A 82 -2.36 9.29 5.79
N LYS A 83 -3.04 8.20 6.18
CA LYS A 83 -4.38 8.24 6.81
C LYS A 83 -4.34 7.64 8.20
N ARG A 84 -5.13 8.20 9.11
CA ARG A 84 -5.33 7.65 10.46
C ARG A 84 -6.49 6.66 10.44
N ILE A 85 -6.27 5.45 10.95
CA ILE A 85 -7.26 4.38 10.98
C ILE A 85 -7.44 3.93 12.43
N THR A 86 -8.68 3.92 12.91
CA THR A 86 -9.03 3.27 14.18
C THR A 86 -9.03 1.77 13.99
N LEU A 87 -8.22 1.05 14.76
CA LEU A 87 -8.14 -0.41 14.70
C LEU A 87 -9.36 -1.07 15.36
N ALA A 88 -9.62 -2.33 15.01
CA ALA A 88 -10.60 -3.16 15.72
C ALA A 88 -10.04 -3.52 17.13
N ASN A 89 -10.89 -3.44 18.15
CA ASN A 89 -10.57 -3.83 19.53
C ASN A 89 -10.79 -5.32 19.75
#